data_AF-A0A7S1ZGB1-F1
#
_entry.id   AF-A0A7S1ZGB1-F1
#
_cell.length_a   1.000
_cell.length_b   1.000
_cell.length_c   1.000
_cell.angle_alpha   90.00
_cell.angle_beta   90.00
_cell.angle_gamma   90.00
#
_symmetry.space_group_name_H-M   'P 1'
#
loop_
_entity.id
_entity.type
_entity.pdbx_description
1 polymer ?
#
loop_
_entity_poly.entity_id
_entity_poly.type
_entity_poly.pdbx_seq_one_letter_code
_entity_poly.pdbx_strand_id
1 'polypeptide(L)'
;KYLETQLYDLKSLPDGYNSVAITGKDIGEAFDFLGTSLQKHNLWAQAQDMFSEALTIFQGMGLTDDSPEIVRTKFHASAAALPKLVLVPRTSSSCVKLKNALEIIEANKGTMLEAMEQENDKDCGISLELSSHPGQAVVLMRPGYSGLAGAYARTLSFGPKESAIFLCPRGEMLWRPDDDSLLASFKGSHMGDSIFLVPSYMWKSRQKFLSSLFDCHFGVNPDGTISPKVNPDLAVGIGPYPAVLVARNSPSRFIFKHGQELVKKQQKRVGHIRVRQEGLPLVLASHPGWALQAQLGSPLNFGAFRINFIGMSVAD
;
A
#
# COMPACT_ATOMS: atom_id res chain seq x y z
N LYS A 1 -10.22 11.75 25.62
CA LYS A 1 -10.98 12.90 26.13
C LYS A 1 -12.34 13.09 25.44
N TYR A 2 -12.47 13.66 24.23
CA TYR A 2 -13.80 13.87 23.59
C TYR A 2 -14.66 12.58 23.48
N LEU A 3 -14.03 11.46 23.09
CA LEU A 3 -14.70 10.16 23.00
C LEU A 3 -14.95 9.48 24.36
N GLU A 4 -14.09 9.71 25.35
CA GLU A 4 -14.34 9.26 26.73
C GLU A 4 -15.55 9.99 27.31
N THR A 5 -15.73 11.27 26.99
CA THR A 5 -16.89 12.06 27.38
C THR A 5 -18.18 11.52 26.75
N GLN A 6 -18.15 11.14 25.47
CA GLN A 6 -19.30 10.53 24.77
C GLN A 6 -19.70 9.15 25.34
N LEU A 7 -18.71 8.33 25.72
CA LEU A 7 -18.97 7.04 26.40
C LEU A 7 -19.49 7.20 27.83
N TYR A 8 -19.11 8.29 28.51
CA TYR A 8 -19.62 8.63 29.85
C TYR A 8 -21.06 9.14 29.79
N ASP A 9 -21.40 9.95 28.78
CA ASP A 9 -22.74 10.52 28.59
C ASP A 9 -23.82 9.45 28.29
N LEU A 10 -23.43 8.34 27.67
CA LEU A 10 -24.33 7.19 27.45
C LEU A 10 -24.77 6.49 28.75
N LYS A 11 -24.01 6.65 29.84
CA LYS A 11 -24.35 6.07 31.16
C LYS A 11 -25.20 7.00 32.03
N SER A 12 -25.45 8.25 31.60
CA SER A 12 -26.12 9.28 32.40
C SER A 12 -27.46 9.75 31.82
N LEU A 13 -28.07 9.00 30.90
CA LEU A 13 -29.37 9.35 30.34
C LEU A 13 -30.52 9.10 31.36
N PRO A 14 -31.52 9.99 31.46
CA PRO A 14 -32.60 9.89 32.45
C PRO A 14 -33.51 8.67 32.22
N ASP A 15 -34.04 8.12 33.32
CA ASP A 15 -35.02 7.02 33.35
C ASP A 15 -36.28 7.38 32.56
N GLY A 16 -36.36 6.94 31.31
CA GLY A 16 -37.49 7.26 30.42
C GLY A 16 -37.24 6.96 28.94
N TYR A 17 -35.98 6.83 28.52
CA TYR A 17 -35.65 6.16 27.27
C TYR A 17 -35.69 4.65 27.49
N ASN A 18 -36.50 3.92 26.71
CA ASN A 18 -36.42 2.46 26.63
C ASN A 18 -34.95 2.08 26.39
N SER A 19 -34.28 1.64 27.45
CA SER A 19 -32.84 1.41 27.45
C SER A 19 -32.54 0.27 26.50
N VAL A 20 -32.15 0.59 25.26
CA VAL A 20 -31.55 -0.40 24.38
C VAL A 20 -30.31 -0.88 25.10
N ALA A 21 -30.36 -2.13 25.58
CA ALA A 21 -29.25 -2.72 26.31
C ALA A 21 -28.04 -2.74 25.37
N ILE A 22 -27.02 -1.95 25.68
CA ILE A 22 -25.76 -1.96 24.93
C ILE A 22 -25.13 -3.34 25.12
N THR A 23 -25.02 -4.09 24.04
CA THR A 23 -24.45 -5.44 24.04
C THR A 23 -22.92 -5.38 23.93
N GLY A 24 -22.24 -6.46 24.29
CA GLY A 24 -20.79 -6.58 24.04
C GLY A 24 -20.44 -6.41 22.55
N LYS A 25 -21.35 -6.80 21.65
CA LYS A 25 -21.17 -6.63 20.21
C LYS A 25 -21.10 -5.15 19.86
N ASP A 26 -22.05 -4.35 20.35
CA ASP A 26 -22.09 -2.90 20.08
C ASP A 26 -20.81 -2.20 20.54
N ILE A 27 -20.26 -2.61 21.71
CA ILE A 27 -19.00 -2.07 22.23
C ILE A 27 -17.82 -2.48 21.33
N GLY A 28 -17.73 -3.76 20.95
CA GLY A 28 -16.67 -4.23 20.05
C GLY A 28 -16.69 -3.53 18.69
N GLU A 29 -17.88 -3.32 18.12
CA GLU A 29 -18.05 -2.58 16.86
C GLU A 29 -17.68 -1.10 17.00
N ALA A 30 -17.95 -0.48 18.15
CA ALA A 30 -17.52 0.89 18.43
C ALA A 30 -15.99 1.00 18.50
N PHE A 31 -15.30 0.03 19.11
CA PHE A 31 -13.83 -0.01 19.12
C PHE A 31 -13.24 -0.25 17.73
N ASP A 32 -13.82 -1.16 16.94
CA ASP A 32 -13.42 -1.39 15.55
C ASP A 32 -13.60 -0.10 14.70
N PHE A 33 -14.74 0.58 14.84
CA PHE A 33 -15.00 1.87 14.19
C PHE A 33 -14.05 2.97 14.65
N LEU A 34 -13.73 3.02 15.95
CA LEU A 34 -12.77 3.98 16.48
C LEU A 34 -11.37 3.69 15.95
N GLY A 35 -10.96 2.43 15.90
CA GLY A 35 -9.69 2.00 15.31
C GLY A 35 -9.57 2.46 13.86
N THR A 36 -10.57 2.21 13.02
CA THR A 36 -10.56 2.69 11.63
C THR A 36 -10.56 4.22 11.54
N SER A 37 -11.24 4.93 12.44
CA SER A 37 -11.20 6.40 12.51
C SER A 37 -9.81 6.92 12.91
N LEU A 38 -9.14 6.29 13.87
CA LEU A 38 -7.78 6.62 14.26
C LEU A 38 -6.78 6.36 13.13
N GLN A 39 -6.96 5.27 12.36
CA GLN A 39 -6.18 5.03 11.13
C GLN A 39 -6.35 6.17 10.13
N LYS A 40 -7.58 6.67 9.91
CA LYS A 40 -7.83 7.84 9.03
C LYS A 40 -7.06 9.11 9.47
N HIS A 41 -6.65 9.19 10.74
CA HIS A 41 -5.88 10.29 11.32
C HIS A 41 -4.40 9.97 11.64
N ASN A 42 -3.86 8.82 11.22
CA ASN A 42 -2.46 8.36 11.46
C ASN A 42 -2.07 7.98 12.86
N LEU A 43 -3.07 7.73 13.69
CA LEU A 43 -2.83 7.33 15.04
C LEU A 43 -2.71 5.81 15.07
N TRP A 44 -1.76 5.26 14.30
CA TRP A 44 -1.65 3.82 13.99
C TRP A 44 -1.47 2.94 15.23
N ALA A 45 -0.63 3.37 16.17
CA ALA A 45 -0.45 2.65 17.44
C ALA A 45 -1.78 2.59 18.21
N GLN A 46 -2.47 3.73 18.33
CA GLN A 46 -3.73 3.83 19.05
C GLN A 46 -4.85 3.06 18.33
N ALA A 47 -4.85 3.06 17.00
CA ALA A 47 -5.76 2.25 16.21
C ALA A 47 -5.57 0.75 16.48
N GLN A 48 -4.31 0.30 16.53
CA GLN A 48 -3.98 -1.08 16.85
C GLN A 48 -4.44 -1.48 18.26
N ASP A 49 -4.33 -0.56 19.22
CA ASP A 49 -4.87 -0.76 20.57
C ASP A 49 -6.39 -0.94 20.52
N MET A 50 -7.12 -0.10 19.76
CA MET A 50 -8.58 -0.23 19.63
C MET A 50 -8.99 -1.54 18.94
N PHE A 51 -8.27 -1.98 17.90
CA PHE A 51 -8.57 -3.27 17.27
C PHE A 51 -8.28 -4.46 18.19
N SER A 52 -7.19 -4.38 18.97
CA SER A 52 -6.89 -5.40 19.98
C SER A 52 -7.99 -5.48 21.03
N GLU A 53 -8.54 -4.34 21.45
CA GLU A 53 -9.64 -4.28 22.41
C GLU A 53 -10.93 -4.85 21.81
N ALA A 54 -11.27 -4.47 20.58
CA ALA A 54 -12.42 -5.01 19.85
C ALA A 54 -12.34 -6.55 19.72
N LEU A 55 -11.17 -7.09 19.33
CA LEU A 55 -10.95 -8.53 19.24
C LEU A 55 -11.10 -9.22 20.60
N THR A 56 -10.58 -8.62 21.66
CA THR A 56 -10.71 -9.15 23.03
C THR A 56 -12.18 -9.24 23.44
N ILE A 57 -12.97 -8.20 23.14
CA ILE A 57 -14.41 -8.18 23.43
C ILE A 57 -15.14 -9.27 22.63
N PHE A 58 -14.92 -9.36 21.32
CA PHE A 58 -15.57 -10.35 20.47
C PHE A 58 -15.23 -11.79 20.89
N GLN A 59 -13.98 -12.07 21.20
CA GLN A 59 -13.56 -13.38 21.69
C GLN A 59 -14.15 -13.68 23.08
N GLY A 60 -14.24 -12.67 23.96
CA GLY A 60 -14.89 -12.79 25.27
C GLY A 60 -16.39 -13.11 25.19
N MET A 61 -17.04 -12.75 24.08
CA MET A 61 -18.43 -13.15 23.78
C MET A 61 -18.56 -14.58 23.24
N GLY A 62 -17.45 -15.29 23.04
CA GLY A 62 -17.43 -16.62 22.46
C GLY A 62 -17.60 -16.64 20.93
N LEU A 63 -17.38 -15.50 20.25
CA LEU A 63 -17.35 -15.50 18.79
C LEU A 63 -16.14 -16.29 18.29
N THR A 64 -16.35 -17.11 17.27
CA THR A 64 -15.29 -17.91 16.64
C THR A 64 -14.44 -17.05 15.73
N ASP A 65 -13.22 -17.50 15.44
CA ASP A 65 -12.26 -16.78 14.58
C ASP A 65 -12.80 -16.49 13.17
N ASP A 66 -13.77 -17.28 12.71
CA ASP A 66 -14.44 -17.13 11.40
C ASP A 66 -15.68 -16.20 11.45
N SER A 67 -16.04 -15.68 12.62
CA SER A 67 -17.15 -14.73 12.74
C SER A 67 -16.87 -13.46 11.92
N PRO A 68 -17.89 -12.89 11.24
CA PRO A 68 -17.70 -11.69 10.42
C PRO A 68 -17.04 -10.52 11.17
N GLU A 69 -17.36 -10.36 12.46
CA GLU A 69 -16.83 -9.33 13.34
C GLU A 69 -15.32 -9.52 13.59
N ILE A 70 -14.89 -10.71 13.99
CA ILE A 70 -13.47 -11.01 14.24
C ILE A 70 -12.66 -10.90 12.94
N VAL A 71 -13.18 -11.44 11.83
CA VAL A 71 -12.54 -11.34 10.52
C VAL A 71 -12.37 -9.88 10.11
N ARG A 72 -13.41 -9.05 10.22
CA ARG A 72 -13.37 -7.62 9.91
C ARG A 72 -12.36 -6.87 10.77
N THR A 73 -12.34 -7.10 12.07
CA THR A 73 -11.42 -6.39 12.98
C THR A 73 -9.98 -6.84 12.82
N LYS A 74 -9.71 -8.15 12.67
CA LYS A 74 -8.35 -8.64 12.33
C LYS A 74 -7.88 -8.03 11.02
N PHE A 75 -8.78 -7.90 10.06
CA PHE A 75 -8.49 -7.27 8.79
C PHE A 75 -8.15 -5.78 8.96
N HIS A 76 -8.94 -5.00 9.71
CA HIS A 76 -8.64 -3.60 10.00
C HIS A 76 -7.33 -3.41 10.79
N ALA A 77 -7.06 -4.26 11.79
CA ALA A 77 -5.77 -4.29 12.49
C ALA A 77 -4.61 -4.54 11.53
N SER A 78 -4.75 -5.53 10.65
CA SER A 78 -3.75 -5.84 9.64
C SER A 78 -3.60 -4.71 8.61
N ALA A 79 -4.64 -3.90 8.43
CA ALA A 79 -4.61 -2.73 7.56
C ALA A 79 -3.70 -1.59 8.05
N ALA A 80 -3.16 -1.66 9.27
CA ALA A 80 -2.07 -0.77 9.68
C ALA A 80 -0.73 -1.09 9.00
N ALA A 81 -0.60 -2.29 8.42
CA ALA A 81 0.60 -2.78 7.76
C ALA A 81 0.34 -3.15 6.30
N LEU A 82 -0.63 -2.49 5.62
CA LEU A 82 -1.02 -2.91 4.28
C LEU A 82 0.20 -3.00 3.36
N PRO A 83 0.36 -4.13 2.65
CA PRO A 83 1.45 -4.26 1.73
C PRO A 83 1.29 -3.21 0.62
N LYS A 84 2.41 -2.55 0.31
CA LYS A 84 2.46 -1.54 -0.75
C LYS A 84 2.27 -2.21 -2.10
N LEU A 85 1.65 -1.51 -3.03
CA LEU A 85 1.67 -1.94 -4.41
C LEU A 85 3.02 -1.66 -5.03
N VAL A 86 3.58 -2.68 -5.69
CA VAL A 86 4.85 -2.63 -6.39
C VAL A 86 4.74 -3.29 -7.76
N LEU A 87 5.75 -3.11 -8.62
CA LEU A 87 5.89 -3.89 -9.83
C LEU A 87 6.47 -5.28 -9.52
N VAL A 88 5.81 -6.32 -9.99
CA VAL A 88 6.24 -7.72 -9.88
C VAL A 88 6.26 -8.35 -11.28
N PRO A 89 6.95 -9.47 -11.50
CA PRO A 89 6.80 -10.23 -12.74
C PRO A 89 5.33 -10.56 -12.96
N ARG A 90 4.82 -10.41 -14.18
CA ARG A 90 3.41 -10.67 -14.49
C ARG A 90 2.98 -12.12 -14.21
N THR A 91 3.93 -13.04 -14.24
CA THR A 91 3.76 -14.45 -13.89
C THR A 91 3.80 -14.73 -12.37
N SER A 92 4.09 -13.73 -11.54
CA SER A 92 4.18 -13.87 -10.09
C SER A 92 2.81 -14.15 -9.47
N SER A 93 2.79 -15.00 -8.43
CA SER A 93 1.61 -15.22 -7.58
C SER A 93 1.18 -13.96 -6.82
N SER A 94 2.08 -12.97 -6.67
CA SER A 94 1.77 -11.68 -6.05
C SER A 94 1.13 -10.68 -7.02
N CYS A 95 0.98 -11.03 -8.30
CA CYS A 95 0.35 -10.16 -9.30
C CYS A 95 -1.14 -9.95 -8.97
N VAL A 96 -1.62 -8.71 -9.02
CA VAL A 96 -3.04 -8.41 -8.82
C VAL A 96 -3.78 -8.40 -10.15
N LYS A 97 -5.03 -8.86 -10.13
CA LYS A 97 -5.94 -8.83 -11.28
C LYS A 97 -7.17 -8.02 -10.92
N LEU A 98 -7.56 -7.10 -11.78
CA LEU A 98 -8.76 -6.29 -11.63
C LEU A 98 -10.00 -7.12 -11.94
N LYS A 99 -11.07 -6.87 -11.19
CA LYS A 99 -12.40 -7.43 -11.45
C LYS A 99 -13.06 -6.77 -12.66
N ASN A 100 -12.94 -5.45 -12.78
CA ASN A 100 -13.59 -4.64 -13.82
C ASN A 100 -12.62 -4.31 -14.98
N ALA A 101 -11.71 -5.23 -15.31
CA ALA A 101 -10.66 -4.97 -16.31
C ALA A 101 -11.20 -4.69 -17.72
N LEU A 102 -12.22 -5.45 -18.14
CA LEU A 102 -12.84 -5.30 -19.46
C LEU A 102 -13.50 -3.93 -19.61
N GLU A 103 -14.17 -3.45 -18.57
CA GLU A 103 -14.77 -2.12 -18.53
C GLU A 103 -13.73 -1.02 -18.75
N ILE A 104 -12.56 -1.12 -18.10
CA ILE A 104 -11.46 -0.17 -18.29
C ILE A 104 -10.90 -0.24 -19.72
N ILE A 105 -10.76 -1.45 -20.28
CA ILE A 105 -10.27 -1.64 -21.65
C ILE A 105 -11.27 -1.07 -22.67
N GLU A 106 -12.56 -1.29 -22.48
CA GLU A 106 -13.62 -0.79 -23.36
C GLU A 106 -13.75 0.72 -23.27
N ALA A 107 -13.71 1.28 -22.06
CA ALA A 107 -13.69 2.73 -21.85
C ALA A 107 -12.50 3.40 -22.55
N ASN A 108 -11.35 2.71 -22.65
CA ASN A 108 -10.19 3.22 -23.37
C ASN A 108 -10.24 3.06 -24.89
N LYS A 109 -11.06 2.13 -25.41
CA LYS A 109 -11.30 1.94 -26.86
C LYS A 109 -12.33 2.92 -27.41
N GLY A 110 -13.32 3.26 -26.58
CA GLY A 110 -14.31 4.27 -26.92
C GLY A 110 -13.61 5.62 -27.12
N THR A 111 -14.12 6.43 -28.04
CA THR A 111 -13.79 7.85 -28.19
C THR A 111 -14.27 8.64 -26.97
N MET A 112 -13.83 8.28 -25.76
CA MET A 112 -14.11 9.02 -24.52
C MET A 112 -13.57 10.45 -24.54
N LEU A 113 -12.79 10.83 -25.56
CA LEU A 113 -12.53 12.23 -25.88
C LEU A 113 -13.83 13.04 -26.06
N GLU A 114 -14.90 12.45 -26.61
CA GLU A 114 -16.20 13.11 -26.76
C GLU A 114 -17.03 13.12 -25.46
N ALA A 115 -16.87 12.11 -24.60
CA ALA A 115 -17.56 12.04 -23.31
C ALA A 115 -16.91 12.95 -22.24
N MET A 116 -15.58 13.15 -22.30
CA MET A 116 -14.87 14.02 -21.36
C MET A 116 -15.08 15.53 -21.63
N GLU A 117 -15.51 15.91 -22.84
CA GLU A 117 -15.92 17.30 -23.12
C GLU A 117 -17.28 17.65 -22.48
N GLN A 118 -18.04 16.67 -22.01
CA GLN A 118 -19.17 16.89 -21.09
C GLN A 118 -18.64 16.99 -19.65
N GLU A 119 -17.98 18.11 -19.39
CA GLU A 119 -17.12 18.50 -18.25
C GLU A 119 -17.66 18.30 -16.80
N ASN A 120 -18.84 17.72 -16.58
CA ASN A 120 -19.47 17.70 -15.25
C ASN A 120 -19.68 16.31 -14.63
N ASP A 121 -19.36 15.22 -15.34
CA ASP A 121 -19.62 13.89 -14.79
C ASP A 121 -18.46 13.38 -13.93
N LYS A 122 -18.46 13.81 -12.67
CA LYS A 122 -17.50 13.36 -11.62
C LYS A 122 -17.65 11.87 -11.27
N ASP A 123 -18.67 11.18 -11.79
CA ASP A 123 -19.01 9.82 -11.40
C ASP A 123 -18.48 8.73 -12.36
N CYS A 124 -17.64 9.09 -13.34
CA CYS A 124 -17.13 8.15 -14.36
C CYS A 124 -15.96 7.23 -13.92
N GLY A 125 -15.67 7.14 -12.63
CA GLY A 125 -14.56 6.34 -12.12
C GLY A 125 -14.86 4.84 -12.09
N ILE A 126 -13.92 4.00 -12.57
CA ILE A 126 -14.04 2.53 -12.47
C ILE A 126 -13.30 2.07 -11.20
N SER A 127 -14.01 1.33 -10.35
CA SER A 127 -13.46 0.80 -9.09
C SER A 127 -12.34 -0.21 -9.35
N LEU A 128 -11.22 -0.08 -8.64
CA LEU A 128 -10.10 -1.01 -8.69
C LEU A 128 -10.24 -2.19 -7.72
N GLU A 129 -11.40 -2.86 -7.75
CA GLU A 129 -11.61 -4.14 -7.06
C GLU A 129 -10.75 -5.25 -7.68
N LEU A 130 -10.30 -6.19 -6.84
CA LEU A 130 -9.41 -7.26 -7.26
C LEU A 130 -10.19 -8.58 -7.43
N SER A 131 -10.05 -9.20 -8.60
CA SER A 131 -10.53 -10.57 -8.86
C SER A 131 -9.59 -11.62 -8.30
N SER A 132 -8.29 -11.32 -8.20
CA SER A 132 -7.31 -12.24 -7.59
C SER A 132 -7.42 -12.31 -6.06
N HIS A 133 -8.10 -11.36 -5.43
CA HIS A 133 -8.26 -11.28 -3.97
C HIS A 133 -9.68 -10.81 -3.62
N PRO A 134 -10.66 -11.73 -3.52
CA PRO A 134 -12.05 -11.38 -3.25
C PRO A 134 -12.21 -10.54 -1.97
N GLY A 135 -13.03 -9.50 -2.04
CA GLY A 135 -13.25 -8.57 -0.92
C GLY A 135 -12.18 -7.47 -0.79
N GLN A 136 -11.19 -7.44 -1.69
CA GLN A 136 -10.07 -6.51 -1.64
C GLN A 136 -10.02 -5.62 -2.89
N ALA A 137 -9.33 -4.49 -2.78
CA ALA A 137 -9.15 -3.48 -3.81
C ALA A 137 -7.79 -2.79 -3.69
N VAL A 138 -7.46 -1.99 -4.71
CA VAL A 138 -6.42 -0.96 -4.59
C VAL A 138 -6.97 0.21 -3.80
N VAL A 139 -6.25 0.61 -2.75
CA VAL A 139 -6.65 1.68 -1.83
C VAL A 139 -5.54 2.73 -1.68
N LEU A 140 -5.89 3.90 -1.15
CA LEU A 140 -4.93 4.94 -0.82
C LEU A 140 -4.35 4.77 0.58
N MET A 141 -3.03 4.76 0.67
CA MET A 141 -2.34 4.81 1.96
C MET A 141 -2.36 6.25 2.50
N ARG A 142 -3.28 6.55 3.43
CA ARG A 142 -3.41 7.90 3.99
C ARG A 142 -2.51 8.14 5.19
N PRO A 143 -2.01 9.38 5.34
CA PRO A 143 -1.45 10.33 4.41
C PRO A 143 0.07 10.11 4.45
N GLY A 144 0.51 9.04 3.81
CA GLY A 144 1.91 8.94 3.44
C GLY A 144 2.14 9.85 2.24
N TYR A 145 2.28 11.17 2.45
CA TYR A 145 2.94 11.98 1.42
C TYR A 145 4.40 11.57 1.44
N SER A 146 4.79 10.75 0.47
CA SER A 146 6.22 10.59 0.22
C SER A 146 6.67 11.88 -0.45
N GLY A 147 7.32 12.76 0.31
CA GLY A 147 7.93 13.99 -0.20
C GLY A 147 9.13 13.62 -1.07
N LEU A 148 8.86 13.06 -2.24
CA LEU A 148 9.90 12.59 -3.15
C LEU A 148 10.30 13.76 -4.03
N ALA A 149 11.42 14.40 -3.70
CA ALA A 149 11.92 15.58 -4.39
C ALA A 149 10.89 16.73 -4.52
N GLY A 150 10.09 16.92 -3.46
CA GLY A 150 9.04 17.95 -3.44
C GLY A 150 7.81 17.62 -4.30
N ALA A 151 7.72 16.41 -4.87
CA ALA A 151 6.49 15.91 -5.47
C ALA A 151 5.62 15.25 -4.39
N TYR A 152 4.36 15.65 -4.31
CA TYR A 152 3.36 15.04 -3.44
C TYR A 152 2.86 13.72 -4.06
N ALA A 153 3.67 12.66 -3.97
CA ALA A 153 3.25 11.34 -4.42
C ALA A 153 2.53 10.59 -3.28
N ARG A 154 1.34 10.07 -3.58
CA ARG A 154 0.56 9.24 -2.66
C ARG A 154 0.82 7.77 -2.93
N THR A 155 1.17 7.01 -1.90
CA THR A 155 1.40 5.57 -2.04
C THR A 155 0.08 4.83 -2.15
N LEU A 156 0.03 3.86 -3.06
CA LEU A 156 -1.07 2.92 -3.16
C LEU A 156 -0.78 1.64 -2.38
N SER A 157 -1.86 1.05 -1.89
CA SER A 157 -1.83 -0.15 -1.08
C SER A 157 -2.92 -1.11 -1.51
N PHE A 158 -2.82 -2.34 -1.02
CA PHE A 158 -3.90 -3.32 -1.02
C PHE A 158 -4.80 -3.09 0.20
N GLY A 159 -6.13 -3.26 0.11
CA GLY A 159 -7.05 -3.07 1.23
C GLY A 159 -8.49 -3.47 0.92
N PRO A 160 -9.47 -3.16 1.80
CA PRO A 160 -10.85 -3.62 1.63
C PRO A 160 -11.52 -2.93 0.44
N LYS A 161 -12.40 -3.64 -0.27
CA LYS A 161 -13.09 -3.13 -1.48
C LYS A 161 -13.93 -1.87 -1.22
N GLU A 162 -14.44 -1.70 -0.01
CA GLU A 162 -15.22 -0.54 0.41
C GLU A 162 -14.38 0.75 0.42
N SER A 163 -13.05 0.61 0.42
CA SER A 163 -12.08 1.71 0.34
C SER A 163 -11.40 1.80 -1.02
N ALA A 164 -11.92 1.09 -2.04
CA ALA A 164 -11.36 1.09 -3.38
C ALA A 164 -11.21 2.52 -3.92
N ILE A 165 -10.10 2.77 -4.61
CA ILE A 165 -10.02 3.95 -5.46
C ILE A 165 -10.70 3.69 -6.79
N PHE A 166 -11.16 4.78 -7.39
CA PHE A 166 -11.72 4.79 -8.73
C PHE A 166 -10.72 5.44 -9.67
N LEU A 167 -10.47 4.81 -10.83
CA LEU A 167 -9.66 5.39 -11.89
C LEU A 167 -10.45 5.42 -13.21
N CYS A 168 -10.22 6.43 -14.02
CA CYS A 168 -10.68 6.52 -15.40
C CYS A 168 -9.49 6.36 -16.34
N PRO A 169 -9.61 5.57 -17.42
CA PRO A 169 -8.61 5.57 -18.48
C PRO A 169 -8.67 6.89 -19.26
N ARG A 170 -7.50 7.45 -19.57
CA ARG A 170 -7.34 8.61 -20.44
C ARG A 170 -6.19 8.37 -21.42
N GLY A 171 -6.49 7.69 -22.51
CA GLY A 171 -5.49 7.27 -23.50
C GLY A 171 -4.55 6.22 -22.92
N GLU A 172 -3.29 6.59 -22.67
CA GLU A 172 -2.30 5.66 -22.11
C GLU A 172 -2.10 5.79 -20.60
N MET A 173 -2.90 6.64 -19.95
CA MET A 173 -2.77 6.95 -18.54
C MET A 173 -4.01 6.49 -17.78
N LEU A 174 -3.82 6.11 -16.52
CA LEU A 174 -4.90 5.86 -15.58
C LEU A 174 -4.96 7.02 -14.59
N TRP A 175 -6.12 7.64 -14.49
CA TRP A 175 -6.33 8.92 -13.80
C TRP A 175 -7.37 8.78 -12.71
N ARG A 176 -7.18 9.48 -11.58
CA ARG A 176 -8.15 9.52 -10.49
C ARG A 176 -8.97 10.81 -10.56
N PRO A 177 -10.30 10.72 -10.74
CA PRO A 177 -11.16 11.90 -10.87
C PRO A 177 -11.19 12.79 -9.64
N ASP A 178 -11.16 12.20 -8.44
CA ASP A 178 -11.32 12.92 -7.17
C ASP A 178 -10.33 14.07 -6.96
N ASP A 179 -9.10 13.92 -7.44
CA ASP A 179 -8.01 14.87 -7.16
C ASP A 179 -7.05 15.08 -8.32
N ASP A 180 -7.49 14.70 -9.52
CA ASP A 180 -6.76 14.85 -10.75
C ASP A 180 -5.36 14.18 -10.70
N SER A 181 -5.22 13.00 -10.07
CA SER A 181 -3.91 12.32 -9.93
C SER A 181 -3.72 11.19 -10.94
N LEU A 182 -2.48 10.99 -11.39
CA LEU A 182 -2.10 9.95 -12.36
C LEU A 182 -1.44 8.77 -11.66
N LEU A 183 -1.76 7.55 -12.09
CA LEU A 183 -1.01 6.35 -11.72
C LEU A 183 0.41 6.43 -12.28
N ALA A 184 1.41 6.19 -11.44
CA ALA A 184 2.81 6.30 -11.83
C ALA A 184 3.70 5.28 -11.12
N SER A 185 4.78 4.87 -11.79
CA SER A 185 5.97 4.22 -11.23
C SER A 185 7.20 5.10 -11.45
N PHE A 186 8.35 4.68 -10.93
CA PHE A 186 9.62 5.30 -11.32
C PHE A 186 9.94 5.02 -12.80
N LYS A 187 10.61 5.97 -13.42
CA LYS A 187 11.07 5.85 -14.80
C LYS A 187 11.99 4.63 -14.94
N GLY A 188 11.76 3.85 -16.00
CA GLY A 188 12.47 2.60 -16.26
C GLY A 188 11.75 1.36 -15.74
N SER A 189 10.80 1.51 -14.80
CA SER A 189 9.93 0.46 -14.26
C SER A 189 10.65 -0.86 -14.01
N HIS A 190 11.21 -1.00 -12.81
CA HIS A 190 11.92 -2.17 -12.34
C HIS A 190 11.07 -3.00 -11.37
N MET A 191 11.39 -4.29 -11.25
CA MET A 191 10.79 -5.15 -10.24
C MET A 191 11.03 -4.58 -8.83
N GLY A 192 9.98 -4.52 -8.02
CA GLY A 192 9.97 -3.94 -6.69
C GLY A 192 9.73 -2.42 -6.66
N ASP A 193 9.63 -1.74 -7.81
CA ASP A 193 9.31 -0.32 -7.85
C ASP A 193 7.89 -0.09 -7.31
N SER A 194 7.77 0.86 -6.39
CA SER A 194 6.48 1.24 -5.82
C SER A 194 5.59 1.93 -6.84
N ILE A 195 4.28 1.73 -6.68
CA ILE A 195 3.24 2.41 -7.45
C ILE A 195 2.66 3.57 -6.64
N PHE A 196 2.46 4.69 -7.31
CA PHE A 196 2.02 5.94 -6.71
C PHE A 196 0.87 6.58 -7.50
N LEU A 197 0.16 7.50 -6.84
CA LEU A 197 -0.60 8.54 -7.51
C LEU A 197 0.17 9.86 -7.44
N VAL A 198 0.36 10.50 -8.60
CA VAL A 198 1.03 11.80 -8.74
C VAL A 198 0.01 12.83 -9.26
N PRO A 199 -0.33 13.87 -8.48
CA PRO A 199 -1.21 14.95 -8.92
C PRO A 199 -0.81 15.57 -10.27
N SER A 200 -1.76 15.68 -11.21
CA SER A 200 -1.51 16.13 -12.59
C SER A 200 -1.12 17.61 -12.67
N TYR A 201 -1.53 18.45 -11.71
CA TYR A 201 -1.11 19.85 -11.67
C TYR A 201 0.42 19.99 -11.54
N MET A 202 1.07 19.01 -10.91
CA MET A 202 2.53 18.95 -10.88
C MET A 202 3.09 18.63 -12.26
N TRP A 203 2.39 17.83 -13.06
CA TRP A 203 2.75 17.56 -14.45
C TRP A 203 2.73 18.83 -15.30
N LYS A 204 1.73 19.70 -15.14
CA LYS A 204 1.67 20.99 -15.86
C LYS A 204 2.83 21.93 -15.51
N SER A 205 3.19 22.02 -14.23
CA SER A 205 4.22 22.96 -13.74
C SER A 205 5.66 22.43 -13.81
N ARG A 206 5.83 21.11 -13.75
CA ARG A 206 7.14 20.44 -13.67
C ARG A 206 7.29 19.28 -14.65
N GLN A 207 6.60 19.34 -15.79
CA GLN A 207 6.52 18.25 -16.77
C GLN A 207 7.87 17.59 -17.05
N LYS A 208 8.88 18.39 -17.42
CA LYS A 208 10.22 17.91 -17.78
C LYS A 208 10.92 17.18 -16.62
N PHE A 209 10.74 17.68 -15.39
CA PHE A 209 11.31 17.06 -14.21
C PHE A 209 10.57 15.77 -13.85
N LEU A 210 9.24 15.78 -13.84
CA LEU A 210 8.46 14.60 -13.48
C LEU A 210 8.54 13.50 -14.53
N SER A 211 8.53 13.82 -15.82
CA SER A 211 8.75 12.83 -16.90
C SER A 211 10.18 12.28 -16.94
N SER A 212 11.12 12.91 -16.21
CA SER A 212 12.45 12.35 -15.97
C SER A 212 12.48 11.38 -14.79
N LEU A 213 11.53 11.49 -13.85
CA LEU A 213 11.48 10.70 -12.63
C LEU A 213 10.47 9.56 -12.67
N PHE A 214 9.33 9.77 -13.32
CA PHE A 214 8.18 8.90 -13.29
C PHE A 214 7.79 8.45 -14.69
N ASP A 215 7.26 7.24 -14.76
CA ASP A 215 6.50 6.73 -15.88
C ASP A 215 5.03 6.65 -15.48
N CYS A 216 4.15 7.22 -16.29
CA CYS A 216 2.70 7.25 -16.08
C CYS A 216 1.93 6.49 -17.16
N HIS A 217 2.63 5.81 -18.08
CA HIS A 217 2.02 5.06 -19.16
C HIS A 217 1.71 3.63 -18.69
N PHE A 218 0.46 3.40 -18.28
CA PHE A 218 -0.01 2.10 -17.80
C PHE A 218 -1.14 1.58 -18.70
N GLY A 219 -1.10 0.28 -18.98
CA GLY A 219 -2.17 -0.43 -19.68
C GLY A 219 -2.83 -1.47 -18.78
N VAL A 220 -4.13 -1.64 -18.93
CA VAL A 220 -4.85 -2.80 -18.39
C VAL A 220 -4.86 -3.90 -19.45
N ASN A 221 -4.34 -5.06 -19.10
CA ASN A 221 -4.26 -6.23 -19.98
C ASN A 221 -5.58 -7.02 -19.98
N PRO A 222 -5.85 -7.83 -21.03
CA PRO A 222 -7.05 -8.67 -21.09
C PRO A 222 -7.22 -9.66 -19.94
N ASP A 223 -6.14 -10.05 -19.26
CA ASP A 223 -6.15 -10.92 -18.07
C ASP A 223 -6.42 -10.17 -16.75
N GLY A 224 -6.69 -8.87 -16.83
CA GLY A 224 -6.97 -7.97 -15.71
C GLY A 224 -5.74 -7.43 -14.98
N THR A 225 -4.53 -7.75 -15.42
CA THR A 225 -3.32 -7.16 -14.84
C THR A 225 -3.11 -5.73 -15.31
N ILE A 226 -2.49 -4.89 -14.48
CA ILE A 226 -2.07 -3.52 -14.85
C ILE A 226 -0.56 -3.54 -15.06
N SER A 227 -0.08 -3.14 -16.24
CA SER A 227 1.35 -3.16 -16.59
C SER A 227 1.84 -1.79 -17.08
N PRO A 228 3.07 -1.38 -16.74
CA PRO A 228 3.69 -0.22 -17.36
C PRO A 228 4.00 -0.53 -18.83
N LYS A 229 3.78 0.42 -19.74
CA LYS A 229 4.01 0.21 -21.17
C LYS A 229 5.47 -0.03 -21.52
N VAL A 230 6.39 0.60 -20.79
CA VAL A 230 7.83 0.44 -21.02
C VAL A 230 8.35 -0.94 -20.61
N ASN A 231 7.61 -1.67 -19.77
CA ASN A 231 8.01 -2.99 -19.29
C ASN A 231 6.78 -3.90 -19.10
N PRO A 232 6.21 -4.43 -20.19
CA PRO A 232 4.95 -5.19 -20.16
C PRO A 232 5.06 -6.57 -19.48
N ASP A 233 6.29 -7.05 -19.24
CA ASP A 233 6.56 -8.27 -18.49
C ASP A 233 6.39 -8.09 -16.97
N LEU A 234 6.32 -6.83 -16.51
CA LEU A 234 5.96 -6.47 -15.16
C LEU A 234 4.47 -6.12 -15.06
N ALA A 235 3.91 -6.32 -13.88
CA ALA A 235 2.56 -5.92 -13.54
C ALA A 235 2.50 -5.38 -12.11
N VAL A 236 1.44 -4.63 -11.80
CA VAL A 236 1.13 -4.24 -10.43
C VAL A 236 0.86 -5.50 -9.61
N GLY A 237 1.50 -5.57 -8.45
CA GLY A 237 1.39 -6.67 -7.51
C GLY A 237 1.45 -6.20 -6.07
N ILE A 238 1.22 -7.14 -5.18
CA ILE A 238 1.34 -6.95 -3.73
C ILE A 238 2.81 -7.10 -3.37
N GLY A 239 3.43 -6.02 -2.91
CA GLY A 239 4.81 -6.04 -2.43
C GLY A 239 4.94 -6.74 -1.09
N PRO A 240 6.16 -7.13 -0.70
CA PRO A 240 6.40 -7.61 0.66
C PRO A 240 6.10 -6.51 1.68
N TYR A 241 5.84 -6.92 2.92
CA TYR A 241 5.69 -5.98 4.03
C TYR A 241 6.92 -5.06 4.14
N PRO A 242 6.72 -3.75 4.39
CA PRO A 242 7.83 -2.83 4.54
C PRO A 242 8.69 -3.24 5.73
N ALA A 243 10.02 -3.10 5.60
CA ALA A 243 10.88 -3.15 6.77
C ALA A 243 10.52 -2.05 7.74
N VAL A 244 10.36 -2.44 9.01
CA VAL A 244 10.15 -1.52 10.12
C VAL A 244 11.25 -1.71 11.16
N LEU A 245 11.55 -0.64 11.89
CA LEU A 245 12.43 -0.76 13.05
C LEU A 245 11.68 -1.52 14.15
N VAL A 246 12.33 -2.55 14.68
CA VAL A 246 11.80 -3.38 15.76
C VAL A 246 12.76 -3.37 16.95
N ALA A 247 12.26 -3.76 18.12
CA ALA A 247 13.11 -3.96 19.29
C ALA A 247 14.26 -4.93 18.96
N ARG A 248 15.45 -4.71 19.54
CA ARG A 248 16.66 -5.51 19.24
C ARG A 248 16.47 -7.02 19.44
N ASN A 249 15.60 -7.39 20.39
CA ASN A 249 15.29 -8.79 20.72
C ASN A 249 14.00 -9.30 20.07
N SER A 250 13.39 -8.52 19.17
CA SER A 250 12.19 -8.93 18.45
C SER A 250 12.49 -10.17 17.58
N PRO A 251 11.58 -11.16 17.54
CA PRO A 251 11.70 -12.28 16.61
C PRO A 251 11.65 -11.82 15.14
N SER A 252 11.08 -10.65 14.85
CA SER A 252 10.97 -10.09 13.48
C SER A 252 12.23 -9.36 13.01
N ARG A 253 13.31 -9.36 13.80
CA ARG A 253 14.56 -8.69 13.41
C ARG A 253 15.22 -9.39 12.23
N PHE A 254 15.83 -8.62 11.35
CA PHE A 254 16.64 -9.17 10.28
C PHE A 254 18.01 -9.63 10.78
N ILE A 255 18.33 -10.89 10.47
CA ILE A 255 19.66 -11.47 10.71
C ILE A 255 20.25 -11.76 9.35
N PHE A 256 21.39 -11.14 9.02
CA PHE A 256 22.07 -11.38 7.75
C PHE A 256 22.92 -12.65 7.80
N LYS A 257 22.83 -13.47 6.75
CA LYS A 257 23.64 -14.70 6.61
C LYS A 257 25.13 -14.42 6.72
N HIS A 258 25.59 -13.31 6.14
CA HIS A 258 26.99 -12.87 6.14
C HIS A 258 27.27 -11.75 7.15
N GLY A 259 26.50 -11.67 8.24
CA GLY A 259 26.59 -10.58 9.22
C GLY A 259 28.00 -10.38 9.79
N GLN A 260 28.72 -11.46 10.13
CA GLN A 260 30.09 -11.37 10.65
C GLN A 260 31.08 -10.84 9.61
N GLU A 261 30.94 -11.22 8.34
CA GLU A 261 31.79 -10.75 7.25
C GLU A 261 31.55 -9.25 6.98
N LEU A 262 30.29 -8.80 7.06
CA LEU A 262 29.93 -7.38 6.95
C LEU A 262 30.63 -6.55 8.04
N VAL A 263 30.61 -7.02 9.29
CA VAL A 263 31.31 -6.35 10.41
C VAL A 263 32.82 -6.30 10.17
N LYS A 264 33.44 -7.42 9.76
CA LYS A 264 34.87 -7.47 9.43
C LYS A 264 35.23 -6.51 8.29
N LYS A 265 34.41 -6.43 7.24
CA LYS A 265 34.63 -5.50 6.11
C LYS A 265 34.46 -4.03 6.53
N GLN A 266 33.56 -3.73 7.48
CA GLN A 266 33.38 -2.38 8.03
C GLN A 266 34.61 -1.91 8.82
N GLN A 267 35.20 -2.79 9.63
CA GLN A 267 36.38 -2.49 10.46
C GLN A 267 37.65 -2.24 9.64
N LYS A 268 37.78 -2.81 8.44
CA LYS A 268 38.94 -2.63 7.55
C LYS A 268 39.02 -1.26 6.87
N ARG A 269 38.09 -0.33 7.10
CA ARG A 269 38.09 1.04 6.53
C ARG A 269 39.00 2.02 7.30
N VAL A 270 40.18 1.58 7.74
CA VAL A 270 41.20 2.45 8.34
C VAL A 270 42.19 2.87 7.24
N GLY A 271 41.93 4.02 6.61
CA GLY A 271 42.75 4.59 5.52
C GLY A 271 41.90 5.13 4.37
N HIS A 272 42.35 6.24 3.75
CA HIS A 272 41.60 6.95 2.69
C HIS A 272 41.55 6.24 1.33
N ILE A 273 42.13 5.04 1.19
CA ILE A 273 42.13 4.29 -0.06
C ILE A 273 40.85 3.45 -0.15
N ARG A 274 39.88 3.90 -0.94
CA ARG A 274 38.70 3.10 -1.31
C ARG A 274 39.11 2.03 -2.32
N VAL A 275 39.57 0.88 -1.83
CA VAL A 275 39.64 -0.33 -2.67
C VAL A 275 38.20 -0.76 -3.00
N ARG A 276 37.86 -0.89 -4.29
CA ARG A 276 36.59 -1.51 -4.71
C ARG A 276 36.59 -2.96 -4.24
N GLN A 277 35.85 -3.24 -3.17
CA GLN A 277 35.62 -4.62 -2.74
C GLN A 277 34.38 -5.16 -3.45
N GLU A 278 34.43 -6.43 -3.85
CA GLU A 278 33.24 -7.16 -4.26
C GLU A 278 32.19 -7.08 -3.13
N GLY A 279 30.97 -6.68 -3.52
CA GLY A 279 29.85 -6.53 -2.59
C GLY A 279 29.47 -7.87 -2.00
N LEU A 280 29.18 -7.91 -0.70
CA LEU A 280 28.55 -9.08 -0.10
C LEU A 280 27.04 -9.00 -0.35
N PRO A 281 26.39 -10.12 -0.73
CA PRO A 281 24.95 -10.14 -0.87
C PRO A 281 24.30 -10.01 0.52
N LEU A 282 23.30 -9.14 0.62
CA LEU A 282 22.58 -8.87 1.86
C LEU A 282 21.42 -9.86 2.05
N VAL A 283 21.73 -11.15 2.07
CA VAL A 283 20.76 -12.24 2.25
C VAL A 283 20.39 -12.40 3.72
N LEU A 284 19.11 -12.65 3.99
CA LEU A 284 18.58 -12.84 5.33
C LEU A 284 18.65 -14.31 5.74
N ALA A 285 19.31 -14.59 6.85
CA ALA A 285 19.24 -15.88 7.54
C ALA A 285 17.93 -16.02 8.33
N SER A 286 17.40 -14.92 8.88
CA SER A 286 16.13 -14.94 9.62
C SER A 286 14.89 -15.12 8.73
N HIS A 287 15.02 -14.88 7.42
CA HIS A 287 13.94 -15.01 6.43
C HIS A 287 14.50 -15.70 5.17
N PRO A 288 14.57 -17.04 5.16
CA PRO A 288 15.11 -17.78 4.02
C PRO A 288 14.43 -17.43 2.70
N GLY A 289 15.22 -17.24 1.64
CA GLY A 289 14.74 -16.79 0.32
C GLY A 289 14.62 -15.27 0.18
N TRP A 290 14.93 -14.49 1.22
CA TRP A 290 14.84 -13.03 1.16
C TRP A 290 16.23 -12.38 1.17
N ALA A 291 16.35 -11.30 0.41
CA ALA A 291 17.54 -10.45 0.41
C ALA A 291 17.15 -8.98 0.36
N LEU A 292 18.04 -8.12 0.90
CA LEU A 292 17.99 -6.70 0.62
C LEU A 292 18.58 -6.43 -0.75
N GLN A 293 17.79 -5.81 -1.61
CA GLN A 293 18.29 -5.30 -2.88
C GLN A 293 18.37 -3.78 -2.82
N ALA A 294 19.52 -3.25 -3.24
CA ALA A 294 19.62 -1.84 -3.55
C ALA A 294 18.78 -1.56 -4.80
N GLN A 295 17.86 -0.60 -4.71
CA GLN A 295 17.10 -0.17 -5.87
C GLN A 295 18.05 0.56 -6.83
N LEU A 296 18.45 -0.13 -7.91
CA LEU A 296 19.26 0.45 -8.98
C LEU A 296 18.39 1.46 -9.75
N GLY A 297 18.81 2.72 -9.80
CA GLY A 297 18.25 3.65 -10.79
C GLY A 297 17.33 4.78 -10.28
N SER A 298 17.38 5.20 -9.01
CA SER A 298 16.79 6.51 -8.72
C SER A 298 17.62 7.59 -9.45
N PRO A 299 17.02 8.40 -10.36
CA PRO A 299 17.74 9.47 -11.08
C PRO A 299 18.26 10.55 -10.12
N LEU A 300 17.73 10.55 -8.90
CA LEU A 300 18.16 11.37 -7.80
C LEU A 300 19.42 10.74 -7.20
N ASN A 301 20.58 11.15 -7.71
CA ASN A 301 21.92 10.97 -7.12
C ASN A 301 22.08 11.69 -5.76
N PHE A 302 21.02 11.75 -4.94
CA PHE A 302 21.15 11.98 -3.52
C PHE A 302 21.41 10.60 -2.91
N GLY A 303 22.49 10.42 -2.16
CA GLY A 303 22.95 9.12 -1.61
C GLY A 303 22.01 8.39 -0.65
N ALA A 304 20.69 8.46 -0.86
CA ALA A 304 19.67 7.67 -0.22
C ALA A 304 19.55 6.31 -0.93
N PHE A 305 20.09 5.28 -0.30
CA PHE A 305 19.83 3.89 -0.69
C PHE A 305 18.40 3.54 -0.29
N ARG A 306 17.56 3.18 -1.27
CA ARG A 306 16.30 2.50 -0.98
C ARG A 306 16.56 1.01 -0.90
N ILE A 307 16.09 0.43 0.20
CA ILE A 307 16.20 -0.98 0.51
C ILE A 307 14.84 -1.60 0.21
N ASN A 308 14.76 -2.37 -0.87
CA ASN A 308 13.61 -3.20 -1.17
C ASN A 308 13.91 -4.65 -0.78
N PHE A 309 12.88 -5.39 -0.36
CA PHE A 309 12.97 -6.83 -0.17
C PHE A 309 12.47 -7.49 -1.44
N ILE A 310 13.18 -8.49 -1.90
CA ILE A 310 12.72 -9.34 -2.99
C ILE A 310 12.70 -10.76 -2.46
N GLY A 311 11.52 -11.37 -2.49
CA GLY A 311 11.40 -12.81 -2.33
C GLY A 311 12.01 -13.46 -3.56
N MET A 312 13.09 -14.21 -3.37
CA MET A 312 13.64 -15.05 -4.41
C MET A 312 12.82 -16.33 -4.43
N SER A 313 12.06 -16.54 -5.50
CA SER A 313 11.56 -17.88 -5.83
C SER A 313 12.78 -18.75 -6.07
N VAL A 314 13.07 -19.67 -5.16
CA VAL A 314 14.02 -20.75 -5.43
C VAL A 314 13.30 -21.62 -6.45
N ALA A 315 13.77 -21.62 -7.70
CA ALA A 315 13.38 -22.66 -8.63
C ALA A 315 14.03 -23.95 -8.10
N ASP A 316 13.20 -24.86 -7.61
CA ASP A 316 13.60 -26.24 -7.34
C ASP A 316 13.92 -26.96 -8.65
#